data_AF-A0A2T2TNT0-F1
#
_entry.id   AF-A0A2T2TNT0-F1
#
_cell.length_a   1.000
_cell.length_b   1.000
_cell.length_c   1.000
_cell.angle_alpha   90.00
_cell.angle_beta   90.00
_cell.angle_gamma   90.00
#
_symmetry.space_group_name_H-M   'P 1'
#
loop_
_entity.id
_entity.type
_entity.pdbx_description
1 polymer ?
#
loop_
_entity_poly.entity_id
_entity_poly.type
_entity_poly.pdbx_seq_one_letter_code
_entity_poly.pdbx_strand_id
1 'polypeptide(L)'
;MVATLVRLLLMTLVWAALGGSFEVGTLLLGVLLSGAVLYVSQPLFAPEEEYPSTGSVQPIRRTWRVLVLAVVFLREVVLSALQVAWQVMQPTLSIR
;
A
#
# COMPACT_ATOMS: atom_id res chain seq x y z
N MET A 1 11.22 16.08 3.01
CA MET A 1 10.10 16.75 2.28
C MET A 1 9.42 15.84 1.26
N VAL A 2 10.14 15.25 0.29
CA VAL A 2 9.53 14.40 -0.76
C VAL A 2 8.74 13.21 -0.20
N ALA A 3 9.23 12.54 0.86
CA ALA A 3 8.53 11.41 1.48
C ALA A 3 7.17 11.81 2.08
N THR A 4 7.08 12.98 2.72
CA THR A 4 5.83 13.52 3.26
C THR A 4 4.83 13.83 2.16
N LEU A 5 5.31 14.40 1.03
CA LEU A 5 4.49 14.70 -0.13
C LEU A 5 3.92 13.43 -0.76
N VAL A 6 4.75 12.38 -0.92
CA VAL A 6 4.30 11.07 -1.42
C VAL A 6 3.21 10.49 -0.50
N ARG A 7 3.37 10.56 0.82
CA ARG A 7 2.34 10.09 1.78
C ARG A 7 1.05 10.88 1.68
N LEU A 8 1.13 12.20 1.57
CA LEU A 8 -0.04 13.07 1.42
C LEU A 8 -0.80 12.76 0.14
N LEU A 9 -0.08 12.56 -0.97
CA LEU A 9 -0.67 12.17 -2.25
C LEU A 9 -1.33 10.80 -2.16
N LEU A 10 -0.67 9.80 -1.56
CA LEU A 10 -1.23 8.46 -1.37
C LEU A 10 -2.50 8.49 -0.51
N MET A 11 -2.49 9.21 0.61
CA MET A 11 -3.67 9.34 1.49
C MET A 11 -4.83 10.04 0.78
N THR A 12 -4.54 11.12 0.04
CA THR A 12 -5.56 11.82 -0.76
C THR A 12 -6.14 10.93 -1.86
N LEU A 13 -5.29 10.13 -2.50
CA LEU A 13 -5.73 9.17 -3.52
C LEU A 13 -6.60 8.07 -2.91
N VAL A 14 -6.24 7.56 -1.73
CA VAL A 14 -7.07 6.61 -0.97
C VAL A 14 -8.42 7.25 -0.60
N TRP A 15 -8.42 8.50 -0.12
CA TRP A 15 -9.64 9.25 0.16
C TRP A 15 -10.56 9.35 -1.07
N ALA A 16 -10.00 9.76 -2.22
CA ALA A 16 -10.76 9.84 -3.46
C ALA A 16 -11.28 8.47 -3.93
N ALA A 17 -10.47 7.41 -3.79
CA ALA A 17 -10.87 6.06 -4.13
C ALA A 17 -12.01 5.53 -3.25
N LEU A 18 -12.01 5.88 -1.95
CA LEU A 18 -13.09 5.54 -1.02
C LEU A 18 -14.38 6.32 -1.34
N GLY A 19 -14.26 7.59 -1.72
CA GLY A 19 -15.41 8.41 -2.11
C GLY A 19 -15.98 8.09 -3.50
N GLY A 20 -15.19 7.46 -4.38
CA GLY A 20 -15.58 7.13 -5.75
C GLY A 20 -15.74 8.34 -6.68
N SER A 21 -15.49 9.57 -6.19
CA SER A 21 -15.59 10.82 -6.96
C SER A 21 -14.25 11.56 -6.98
N PHE A 22 -13.84 11.97 -8.18
CA PHE A 22 -12.62 12.75 -8.40
C PHE A 22 -12.95 14.24 -8.63
N GLU A 23 -13.96 14.74 -7.92
CA GLU A 23 -14.31 16.15 -7.97
C GLU A 23 -13.28 16.99 -7.21
N VAL A 24 -13.09 18.24 -7.67
CA VAL A 24 -12.14 19.18 -7.06
C VAL A 24 -12.43 19.39 -5.58
N GLY A 25 -13.71 19.46 -5.18
CA GLY A 25 -14.11 19.58 -3.78
C GLY A 25 -13.68 18.38 -2.92
N THR A 26 -13.90 17.16 -3.42
CA THR A 26 -13.50 15.92 -2.75
C THR A 26 -11.99 15.82 -2.60
N LEU A 27 -11.23 16.22 -3.62
CA LEU A 27 -9.77 16.23 -3.58
C LEU A 27 -9.22 17.26 -2.59
N LEU A 28 -9.77 18.47 -2.55
CA LEU A 28 -9.37 19.50 -1.60
C LEU A 28 -9.61 19.06 -0.14
N LEU A 29 -10.78 18.48 0.12
CA LEU A 29 -11.10 17.92 1.44
C LEU A 29 -10.14 16.77 1.77
N GLY A 30 -9.86 15.90 0.80
CA GLY A 30 -8.90 14.82 0.95
C GLY A 30 -7.49 15.30 1.30
N VAL A 31 -7.00 16.36 0.64
CA VAL A 31 -5.70 16.99 0.96
C VAL A 31 -5.71 17.58 2.36
N LEU A 32 -6.77 18.31 2.73
CA LEU A 32 -6.89 18.95 4.04
C LEU A 32 -6.89 17.90 5.16
N LEU A 33 -7.72 16.86 5.02
CA LEU A 33 -7.83 15.77 5.97
C LEU A 33 -6.52 14.98 6.07
N SER A 34 -5.92 14.64 4.93
CA SER A 34 -4.63 13.94 4.89
C SER A 34 -3.52 14.77 5.56
N GLY A 35 -3.51 16.09 5.36
CA GLY A 35 -2.59 17.00 6.02
C GLY A 35 -2.79 17.01 7.55
N ALA A 36 -4.03 17.10 8.01
CA ALA A 36 -4.36 17.05 9.44
C ALA A 36 -3.95 15.72 10.08
N VAL A 37 -4.22 14.60 9.43
CA VAL A 37 -3.82 13.26 9.91
C VAL A 37 -2.30 13.14 9.95
N LEU A 38 -1.59 13.59 8.91
CA LEU A 38 -0.12 13.56 8.87
C LEU A 38 0.52 14.48 9.91
N TYR A 39 -0.13 15.60 10.25
CA TYR A 39 0.31 16.47 11.32
C TYR A 39 0.21 15.79 12.68
N VAL A 40 -0.93 15.14 12.98
CA VAL A 40 -1.12 14.40 14.24
C VAL A 40 -0.23 13.16 14.33
N SER A 41 -0.04 12.46 13.22
CA SER A 41 0.77 11.23 13.14
C SER A 41 2.26 11.49 12.86
N GLN A 42 2.67 12.74 12.72
CA GLN A 42 4.06 13.13 12.52
C GLN A 42 5.06 12.42 13.45
N PRO A 43 4.82 12.28 14.78
CA PRO A 43 5.76 11.60 15.67
C PRO A 43 5.90 10.10 15.40
N LEU A 44 4.89 9.43 14.82
CA LEU A 44 4.99 8.01 14.43
C LEU A 44 5.90 7.79 13.22
N PHE A 45 6.11 8.85 12.44
CA PHE A 45 6.83 8.79 11.19
C PHE A 45 8.13 9.57 11.19
N ALA A 46 8.50 10.17 12.33
CA ALA A 46 9.81 10.72 12.59
C ALA A 46 10.72 9.56 13.01
N PRO A 47 11.65 9.10 12.17
CA PRO A 47 12.76 8.34 12.68
C PRO A 47 13.66 9.38 13.37
N GLU A 48 13.81 9.28 14.70
CA GLU A 48 15.12 9.57 15.28
C GLU A 48 16.15 8.91 14.36
N GLU A 49 17.04 9.72 13.80
CA GLU A 49 18.24 9.25 13.12
C GLU A 49 17.98 8.48 11.81
N GLU A 50 17.97 9.24 10.71
CA GLU A 50 19.10 9.17 9.78
C GLU A 50 19.98 7.91 9.91
N TYR A 51 19.48 6.75 9.49
CA TYR A 51 20.34 5.61 9.16
C TYR A 51 21.18 6.00 7.93
N PRO A 52 22.50 6.24 8.04
CA PRO A 52 23.31 6.74 6.92
C PRO A 52 23.72 5.63 5.93
N SER A 53 23.18 4.40 6.06
CA SER A 53 23.79 3.20 5.47
C SER A 53 22.97 2.48 4.41
N THR A 54 21.95 3.09 3.80
CA THR A 54 21.35 2.54 2.57
C THR A 54 21.06 3.65 1.59
N GLY A 55 22.01 3.87 0.67
CA GLY A 55 22.08 5.01 -0.23
C GLY A 55 20.74 5.44 -0.83
N SER A 56 20.38 6.70 -0.60
CA SER A 56 19.48 7.54 -1.43
C SER A 56 18.33 6.83 -2.16
N VAL A 57 17.63 5.90 -1.52
CA VAL A 57 16.46 5.27 -2.15
C VAL A 57 15.35 6.30 -2.14
N GLN A 58 15.18 6.97 -3.29
CA GLN A 58 14.12 7.95 -3.50
C GLN A 58 12.76 7.36 -3.05
N PRO A 59 11.97 8.09 -2.24
CA PRO A 59 10.72 7.57 -1.66
C PRO A 59 9.75 7.05 -2.73
N ILE A 60 9.77 7.63 -3.93
CA ILE A 60 9.01 7.18 -5.10
C ILE A 60 9.42 5.76 -5.51
N ARG A 61 10.73 5.48 -5.62
CA ARG A 61 11.26 4.16 -5.99
C ARG A 61 10.94 3.11 -4.91
N ARG A 62 10.92 3.50 -3.65
CA ARG A 62 10.48 2.64 -2.54
C ARG A 62 9.00 2.28 -2.69
N THR A 63 8.12 3.27 -2.86
CA THR A 63 6.68 3.04 -3.08
C THR A 63 6.43 2.16 -4.30
N TRP A 64 7.12 2.42 -5.41
CA TRP A 64 7.00 1.61 -6.62
C TRP A 64 7.41 0.16 -6.39
N ARG A 65 8.54 -0.09 -5.71
CA ARG A 65 8.98 -1.45 -5.38
C ARG A 65 7.95 -2.17 -4.52
N VAL A 66 7.40 -1.50 -3.51
CA VAL A 66 6.35 -2.07 -2.65
C VAL A 66 5.09 -2.40 -3.46
N LEU A 67 4.68 -1.53 -4.37
CA LEU A 67 3.52 -1.76 -5.24
C LEU A 67 3.73 -2.97 -6.15
N VAL A 68 4.90 -3.08 -6.78
CA VAL A 68 5.25 -4.26 -7.60
C VAL A 68 5.22 -5.54 -6.75
N LEU A 69 5.81 -5.51 -5.55
CA LEU A 69 5.78 -6.65 -4.63
C LEU A 69 4.35 -7.01 -4.19
N ALA A 70 3.48 -6.02 -3.96
CA ALA A 70 2.08 -6.26 -3.60
C ALA A 70 1.31 -6.95 -4.74
N VAL A 71 1.55 -6.55 -6.00
CA VAL A 71 0.92 -7.20 -7.17
C VAL A 71 1.44 -8.63 -7.34
N VAL A 72 2.75 -8.85 -7.22
CA VAL A 72 3.34 -10.20 -7.27
C VAL A 72 2.79 -11.06 -6.14
N PHE A 73 2.72 -10.52 -4.93
CA PHE A 73 2.15 -11.22 -3.78
C PHE A 73 0.70 -11.62 -4.03
N LEU A 74 -0.13 -10.73 -4.56
CA LEU A 74 -1.53 -11.04 -4.89
C LEU A 74 -1.63 -12.17 -5.92
N ARG A 75 -0.78 -12.15 -6.96
CA ARG A 75 -0.71 -13.24 -7.95
C ARG A 75 -0.39 -14.58 -7.29
N GLU A 76 0.66 -14.62 -6.46
CA GLU A 76 1.08 -15.86 -5.79
C GLU A 76 0.02 -16.36 -4.80
N VAL A 77 -0.66 -15.45 -4.09
CA VAL A 77 -1.77 -15.81 -3.19
C VAL A 77 -2.91 -16.45 -3.95
N VAL A 78 -3.31 -15.89 -5.10
CA VAL A 78 -4.36 -16.47 -5.94
C VAL A 78 -3.98 -17.86 -6.46
N LEU A 79 -2.75 -18.02 -6.97
CA LEU A 79 -2.27 -19.32 -7.45
C LEU A 79 -2.21 -20.36 -6.32
N SER A 80 -1.74 -19.95 -5.15
CA SER A 80 -1.68 -20.82 -3.97
C SER A 80 -3.08 -21.25 -3.54
N ALA A 81 -4.05 -20.33 -3.52
CA ALA A 81 -5.44 -20.64 -3.19
C ALA A 81 -6.07 -21.61 -4.21
N LEU A 82 -5.81 -21.41 -5.50
CA LEU A 82 -6.27 -22.31 -6.56
C LEU A 82 -5.64 -23.70 -6.45
N GLN A 83 -4.36 -23.78 -6.11
CA GLN A 83 -3.67 -25.05 -5.91
C GLN A 83 -4.29 -25.83 -4.74
N VAL A 84 -4.57 -25.16 -3.62
CA VAL A 84 -5.25 -25.78 -2.47
C VAL A 84 -6.65 -26.22 -2.86
N ALA A 85 -7.42 -25.39 -3.59
CA ALA A 85 -8.74 -25.76 -4.07
C ALA A 85 -8.69 -27.03 -4.96
N TRP A 86 -7.69 -27.12 -5.86
CA TRP A 86 -7.47 -28.30 -6.69
C TRP A 86 -7.13 -29.55 -5.87
N GLN A 87 -6.26 -29.41 -4.85
CA GLN A 87 -5.91 -30.51 -3.95
C GLN A 87 -7.13 -31.03 -3.18
N VAL A 88 -8.00 -30.15 -2.71
CA VAL A 88 -9.22 -30.52 -1.98
C VAL A 88 -10.24 -31.23 -2.90
N MET A 89 -10.31 -30.83 -4.17
CA MET A 89 -11.21 -31.47 -5.15
C MET A 89 -10.74 -32.85 -5.63
N GLN A 90 -9.46 -33.20 -5.44
CA GLN A 90 -8.96 -34.52 -5.82
C GLN A 90 -9.53 -35.59 -4.88
N PRO A 91 -10.19 -36.65 -5.40
CA PRO A 91 -10.65 -37.75 -4.57
C PRO A 91 -9.44 -38.54 -4.06
N THR A 92 -9.01 -38.24 -2.83
CA THR A 92 -7.86 -38.89 -2.18
C THR A 92 -8.25 -40.10 -1.33
N LEU A 93 -9.52 -40.51 -1.35
CA LEU A 93 -9.97 -41.74 -0.70
C LEU A 93 -9.87 -42.92 -1.68
N SER A 94 -8.66 -43.42 -1.93
CA SER A 94 -8.51 -44.83 -2.31
C SER A 94 -8.70 -45.68 -1.06
N ILE A 95 -9.96 -45.89 -0.65
CA ILE A 95 -10.30 -46.94 0.30
C ILE A 95 -10.16 -48.26 -0.48
N ARG A 96 -9.08 -49.01 -0.19
CA ARG A 96 -8.87 -50.37 -0.67
C ARG A 96 -9.11 -51.35 0.46
#